data_AF-A0A1W7R6Y1-F1
#
_entry.id   AF-A0A1W7R6Y1-F1
#
_cell.length_a   1.000
_cell.length_b   1.000
_cell.length_c   1.000
_cell.angle_alpha   90.00
_cell.angle_beta   90.00
_cell.angle_gamma   90.00
#
_symmetry.space_group_name_H-M   'P 1'
#
loop_
_entity.id
_entity.type
_entity.pdbx_description
1 polymer ?
#
loop_
_entity_poly.entity_id
_entity_poly.type
_entity_poly.pdbx_seq_one_letter_code
_entity_poly.pdbx_strand_id
1 'polypeptide(L)'
;IFLREILGYRNVKLVDLYERMHDIERERLFVTLENLVSDGINWPEPTIDLEVWMLSDYHIIPPEIEEAGSITHPGRFGLFIPKPLIRKEDVFPKLYPYTMFQEDLNNPKYYELIKKFDVSDGVLEVLKSWAERSCKNENKCNRDGMYIPEQCKDGRKCALVLAPHYEDTKFIIKHIEELKFQLKVIWLGGKIKLGIKHLMSVYGTDRKSSKKFLVLHWTPSEVIDSKTMEYVPVTMPRCEDIIVSNNTGCKYELTPLLKYHAHEFESSQHALQSLLRVYFDTSGIQALIDLYDKYEPQILRARDETNLEYDEHAVSRYYNQIACEWLKTNEPAWHKWKPKGEEKEEIYIGGIFPLSGLGRAYLGIMPAAIMAQQAINSNGTILPNHKLIILKSDGQCRADKVMKNFINYYIMQERMIGVLGPACSDTVEPIAGVSKHFRMAVISYSAEGAFLSDRDTYPYFFRTIGENRQYEHVYVRLLHQLNWNRVAALTEDGQKSTEYISHMESMLKENHIELISNKKFPRDRGDTEMHQYLLDLKTKNARIIIADVDDKVAQVIMCEAYRLEMTAENGYVWFLPVWLTNLWNLSNDSPIRS
;
A
#
# COMPACT_ATOMS: atom_id res chain seq x y z
N ILE A 1 -8.34 -1.76 -2.27
CA ILE A 1 -8.68 -0.51 -1.53
C ILE A 1 -8.45 -0.67 -0.02
N PHE A 2 -9.05 -1.66 0.63
CA PHE A 2 -8.93 -1.87 2.09
C PHE A 2 -7.47 -1.86 2.60
N LEU A 3 -6.57 -2.65 2.00
CA LEU A 3 -5.15 -2.66 2.37
C LEU A 3 -4.49 -1.26 2.27
N ARG A 4 -4.85 -0.47 1.25
CA ARG A 4 -4.24 0.84 0.97
C ARG A 4 -4.75 1.93 1.90
N GLU A 5 -6.07 2.08 1.96
CA GLU A 5 -6.71 3.22 2.63
C GLU A 5 -6.99 2.96 4.11
N ILE A 6 -7.26 1.70 4.48
CA ILE A 6 -7.63 1.33 5.84
C ILE A 6 -6.43 0.81 6.62
N LEU A 7 -5.58 -0.01 6.00
CA LEU A 7 -4.38 -0.57 6.65
C LEU A 7 -3.08 0.17 6.33
N GLY A 8 -3.08 1.09 5.36
CA GLY A 8 -1.94 1.99 5.09
C GLY A 8 -0.83 1.44 4.18
N TYR A 9 -1.04 0.29 3.53
CA TYR A 9 -0.07 -0.30 2.60
C TYR A 9 0.01 0.53 1.31
N ARG A 10 1.20 0.97 0.92
CA ARG A 10 1.37 1.90 -0.22
C ARG A 10 1.40 1.21 -1.59
N ASN A 11 2.01 0.04 -1.67
CA ASN A 11 2.30 -0.65 -2.93
C ASN A 11 1.43 -1.90 -3.10
N VAL A 12 0.11 -1.72 -3.24
CA VAL A 12 -0.83 -2.81 -3.50
C VAL A 12 -1.33 -2.72 -4.93
N LYS A 13 -1.12 -3.77 -5.73
CA LYS A 13 -1.57 -3.90 -7.12
C LYS A 13 -2.41 -5.16 -7.31
N LEU A 14 -3.31 -5.14 -8.29
CA LEU A 14 -3.92 -6.36 -8.84
C LEU A 14 -3.00 -6.87 -9.95
N VAL A 15 -2.85 -8.18 -10.06
CA VAL A 15 -2.01 -8.83 -11.07
C VAL A 15 -2.94 -9.63 -11.96
N ASP A 16 -2.97 -9.27 -13.25
CA ASP A 16 -3.77 -9.97 -14.25
C ASP A 16 -2.91 -11.05 -14.91
N LEU A 17 -3.22 -12.32 -14.65
CA LEU A 17 -2.53 -13.47 -15.24
C LEU A 17 -3.38 -14.04 -16.37
N TYR A 18 -2.85 -14.02 -17.58
CA TYR A 18 -3.47 -14.63 -18.76
C TYR A 18 -2.84 -15.99 -19.02
N GLU A 19 -3.26 -17.00 -18.28
CA GLU A 19 -2.82 -18.37 -18.51
C GLU A 19 -3.84 -19.16 -19.31
N ARG A 20 -3.35 -19.96 -20.26
CA ARG A 20 -4.19 -20.88 -21.03
C ARG A 20 -4.65 -21.98 -20.09
N MET A 21 -5.91 -21.92 -19.66
CA MET A 21 -6.41 -22.81 -18.62
C MET A 21 -6.51 -24.25 -19.12
N HIS A 22 -5.89 -25.16 -18.37
CA HIS A 22 -5.92 -26.59 -18.62
C HIS A 22 -7.35 -27.14 -18.66
N ASP A 23 -7.58 -28.16 -19.48
CA ASP A 23 -8.89 -28.80 -19.64
C ASP A 23 -9.28 -29.73 -18.47
N ILE A 24 -8.30 -30.04 -17.61
CA ILE A 24 -8.45 -30.82 -16.38
C ILE A 24 -8.46 -29.82 -15.22
N GLU A 25 -9.55 -29.80 -14.47
CA GLU A 25 -9.77 -28.82 -13.40
C GLU A 25 -8.71 -28.91 -12.30
N ARG A 26 -8.22 -30.10 -11.97
CA ARG A 26 -7.15 -30.29 -10.98
C ARG A 26 -5.83 -29.69 -11.43
N GLU A 27 -5.49 -29.79 -12.72
CA GLU A 27 -4.30 -29.14 -13.28
C GLU A 27 -4.47 -27.62 -13.28
N ARG A 28 -5.66 -27.13 -13.66
CA ARG A 28 -6.00 -25.70 -13.59
C ARG A 28 -5.81 -25.15 -12.17
N LEU A 29 -6.36 -25.83 -11.16
CA LEU A 29 -6.22 -25.42 -9.76
C LEU A 29 -4.76 -25.40 -9.30
N PHE A 30 -3.98 -26.42 -9.67
CA PHE A 30 -2.55 -26.47 -9.36
C PHE A 30 -1.81 -25.28 -9.97
N VAL A 31 -1.99 -25.00 -11.26
CA VAL A 31 -1.33 -23.89 -11.96
C VAL A 31 -1.73 -22.54 -11.37
N THR A 32 -3.01 -22.34 -11.04
CA THR A 32 -3.46 -21.10 -10.36
C THR A 32 -2.71 -20.89 -9.04
N LEU A 33 -2.57 -21.95 -8.23
CA LEU A 33 -1.84 -21.87 -6.97
C LEU A 33 -0.32 -21.70 -7.19
N GLU A 34 0.26 -22.34 -8.20
CA GLU A 34 1.71 -22.23 -8.52
C GLU A 34 2.16 -20.78 -8.74
N ASN A 35 1.27 -19.90 -9.20
CA ASN A 35 1.55 -18.47 -9.32
C ASN A 35 1.89 -17.78 -7.98
N LEU A 36 1.48 -18.36 -6.84
CA LEU A 36 1.81 -17.89 -5.49
C LEU A 36 3.16 -18.45 -4.98
N VAL A 37 3.83 -19.34 -5.73
CA VAL A 37 5.12 -19.91 -5.32
C VAL A 37 6.26 -18.96 -5.70
N SER A 38 7.24 -18.83 -4.81
CA SER A 38 8.47 -18.08 -5.05
C SER A 38 9.67 -18.98 -5.32
N ASP A 39 10.60 -18.52 -6.15
CA ASP A 39 11.94 -19.09 -6.30
C ASP A 39 12.88 -18.80 -5.09
N GLY A 40 12.36 -18.25 -3.98
CA GLY A 40 13.05 -18.10 -2.70
C GLY A 40 13.91 -16.83 -2.53
N ILE A 41 14.00 -15.96 -3.55
CA ILE A 41 14.78 -14.70 -3.48
C ILE A 41 13.87 -13.45 -3.47
N ASN A 42 12.65 -13.54 -4.00
CA ASN A 42 11.71 -12.42 -4.14
C ASN A 42 10.30 -12.81 -3.69
N TRP A 43 9.43 -11.83 -3.45
CA TRP A 43 8.02 -12.14 -3.28
C TRP A 43 7.42 -12.60 -4.62
N PRO A 44 6.52 -13.59 -4.63
CA PRO A 44 5.78 -13.96 -5.84
C PRO A 44 4.94 -12.78 -6.29
N GLU A 45 4.76 -12.64 -7.61
CA GLU A 45 4.11 -11.45 -8.18
C GLU A 45 2.67 -11.29 -7.65
N PRO A 46 1.79 -12.31 -7.72
CA PRO A 46 0.66 -12.39 -6.82
C PRO A 46 1.09 -13.01 -5.48
N THR A 47 0.73 -12.35 -4.39
CA THR A 47 1.04 -12.85 -3.04
C THR A 47 -0.19 -13.41 -2.34
N ILE A 48 -1.38 -13.09 -2.84
CA ILE A 48 -2.67 -13.48 -2.26
C ILE A 48 -3.62 -13.81 -3.42
N ASP A 49 -4.33 -14.93 -3.31
CA ASP A 49 -5.53 -15.23 -4.07
C ASP A 49 -6.72 -15.24 -3.10
N LEU A 50 -7.81 -14.55 -3.47
CA LEU A 50 -8.99 -14.40 -2.63
C LEU A 50 -10.13 -15.35 -3.01
N GLU A 51 -10.06 -15.98 -4.18
CA GLU A 51 -11.18 -16.72 -4.76
C GLU A 51 -10.73 -17.98 -5.50
N VAL A 52 -10.32 -19.00 -4.72
CA VAL A 52 -10.02 -20.33 -5.25
C VAL A 52 -11.18 -21.28 -4.98
N TRP A 53 -11.79 -21.80 -6.05
CA TRP A 53 -12.88 -22.78 -6.00
C TRP A 53 -12.31 -24.19 -5.75
N MET A 54 -12.10 -24.54 -4.49
CA MET A 54 -11.44 -25.79 -4.12
C MET A 54 -12.39 -26.99 -4.11
N LEU A 55 -12.07 -28.01 -4.90
CA LEU A 55 -12.83 -29.26 -4.95
C LEU A 55 -12.65 -30.06 -3.65
N SER A 56 -13.72 -30.71 -3.19
CA SER A 56 -13.72 -31.46 -1.93
C SER A 56 -12.76 -32.65 -1.90
N ASP A 57 -12.35 -33.15 -3.06
CA ASP A 57 -11.46 -34.30 -3.23
C ASP A 57 -10.04 -33.91 -3.67
N TYR A 58 -9.75 -32.61 -3.76
CA TYR A 58 -8.43 -32.08 -4.11
C TYR A 58 -7.77 -31.44 -2.89
N HIS A 59 -6.66 -32.04 -2.46
CA HIS A 59 -5.91 -31.60 -1.26
C HIS A 59 -4.41 -31.41 -1.54
N ILE A 60 -4.02 -31.37 -2.82
CA ILE A 60 -2.62 -31.16 -3.19
C ILE A 60 -2.38 -29.66 -3.31
N ILE A 61 -1.83 -29.08 -2.25
CA ILE A 61 -1.43 -27.68 -2.16
C ILE A 61 0.10 -27.66 -2.11
N PRO A 62 0.79 -26.85 -2.94
CA PRO A 62 2.22 -26.64 -2.83
C PRO A 62 2.63 -26.25 -1.38
N PRO A 63 3.74 -26.77 -0.84
CA PRO A 63 4.11 -26.56 0.56
C PRO A 63 4.43 -25.09 0.90
N GLU A 64 4.73 -24.26 -0.10
CA GLU A 64 5.00 -22.83 0.04
C GLU A 64 3.72 -21.96 0.10
N ILE A 65 2.54 -22.58 0.05
CA ILE A 65 1.24 -21.91 -0.01
C ILE A 65 0.40 -22.29 1.20
N GLU A 66 -0.25 -21.29 1.77
CA GLU A 66 -1.08 -21.46 2.98
C GLU A 66 -2.51 -20.99 2.76
N GLU A 67 -3.45 -21.70 3.38
CA GLU A 67 -4.88 -21.40 3.33
C GLU A 67 -5.26 -20.38 4.42
N ALA A 68 -5.97 -19.33 4.03
CA ALA A 68 -6.48 -18.29 4.93
C ALA A 68 -7.99 -18.42 5.23
N GLY A 69 -8.57 -19.60 4.98
CA GLY A 69 -9.99 -19.91 5.15
C GLY A 69 -10.89 -19.34 4.05
N SER A 70 -12.21 -19.44 4.25
CA SER A 70 -13.20 -19.05 3.24
C SER A 70 -13.40 -17.54 3.12
N ILE A 71 -13.64 -17.04 1.90
CA ILE A 71 -13.99 -15.62 1.64
C ILE A 71 -15.49 -15.35 1.85
N THR A 72 -16.34 -16.35 1.63
CA THR A 72 -17.80 -16.28 1.78
C THR A 72 -18.41 -17.70 1.88
N HIS A 73 -19.73 -17.80 1.86
CA HIS A 73 -20.46 -19.07 1.82
C HIS A 73 -20.16 -19.85 0.52
N PRO A 74 -20.21 -21.19 0.54
CA PRO A 74 -19.99 -22.00 -0.66
C PRO A 74 -20.91 -21.63 -1.82
N GLY A 75 -20.36 -21.63 -3.03
CA GLY A 75 -21.07 -21.37 -4.27
C GLY A 75 -21.20 -22.62 -5.14
N ARG A 76 -21.99 -22.54 -6.20
CA ARG A 76 -22.07 -23.60 -7.22
C ARG A 76 -22.52 -23.06 -8.56
N PHE A 77 -22.17 -23.75 -9.64
CA PHE A 77 -22.80 -23.55 -10.94
C PHE A 77 -24.17 -24.23 -11.00
N GLY A 78 -25.01 -23.74 -11.89
CA GLY A 78 -26.31 -24.34 -12.17
C GLY A 78 -26.94 -23.79 -13.43
N LEU A 79 -28.02 -24.45 -13.87
CA LEU A 79 -28.91 -23.93 -14.90
C LEU A 79 -30.11 -23.26 -14.24
N PHE A 80 -30.45 -22.06 -14.70
CA PHE A 80 -31.47 -21.23 -14.09
C PHE A 80 -32.49 -20.78 -15.13
N ILE A 81 -33.76 -20.72 -14.72
CA ILE A 81 -34.87 -20.25 -15.54
C ILE A 81 -35.38 -18.93 -14.94
N PRO A 82 -35.49 -17.83 -15.71
CA PRO A 82 -36.11 -16.61 -15.22
C PRO A 82 -37.56 -16.88 -14.75
N LYS A 83 -37.84 -16.60 -13.47
CA LYS A 83 -39.13 -16.89 -12.84
C LYS A 83 -40.31 -16.22 -13.56
N PRO A 84 -40.23 -14.99 -14.10
CA PRO A 84 -41.34 -14.38 -14.83
C PRO A 84 -41.76 -15.14 -16.11
N LEU A 85 -40.91 -16.03 -16.63
CA LEU A 85 -41.24 -16.88 -17.79
C LEU A 85 -42.00 -18.17 -17.39
N ILE A 86 -42.08 -18.47 -16.09
CA ILE A 86 -42.77 -19.66 -15.56
C ILE A 86 -44.22 -19.29 -15.26
N ARG A 87 -45.17 -19.94 -15.95
CA ARG A 87 -46.60 -19.64 -15.83
C ARG A 87 -47.28 -20.58 -14.84
N LYS A 88 -48.42 -20.16 -14.27
CA LYS A 88 -49.23 -21.03 -13.39
C LYS A 88 -49.82 -22.24 -14.10
N GLU A 89 -50.07 -22.11 -15.40
CA GLU A 89 -50.59 -23.17 -16.29
C GLU A 89 -49.53 -24.17 -16.74
N ASP A 90 -48.26 -23.87 -16.52
CA ASP A 90 -47.18 -24.82 -16.73
C ASP A 90 -47.29 -25.87 -15.63
N VAL A 91 -48.08 -26.93 -15.88
CA VAL A 91 -48.27 -28.11 -15.01
C VAL A 91 -46.96 -28.90 -14.93
N PHE A 92 -45.97 -28.34 -14.25
CA PHE A 92 -44.70 -29.01 -13.96
C PHE A 92 -44.62 -29.28 -12.47
N PRO A 93 -43.85 -30.31 -12.04
CA PRO A 93 -43.49 -30.47 -10.64
C PRO A 93 -42.93 -29.15 -10.07
N LYS A 94 -43.02 -28.99 -8.75
CA LYS A 94 -42.45 -27.82 -8.02
C LYS A 94 -40.95 -27.58 -8.29
N LEU A 95 -40.26 -28.53 -8.93
CA LEU A 95 -38.83 -28.56 -9.25
C LEU A 95 -38.64 -28.97 -10.72
N TYR A 96 -37.68 -28.37 -11.42
CA TYR A 96 -37.31 -28.74 -12.79
C TYR A 96 -36.07 -29.66 -12.75
N PRO A 97 -36.21 -30.99 -12.84
CA PRO A 97 -35.05 -31.88 -12.88
C PRO A 97 -34.32 -31.81 -14.22
N TYR A 98 -32.99 -32.00 -14.19
CA TYR A 98 -32.14 -32.00 -15.39
C TYR A 98 -32.58 -33.03 -16.44
N THR A 99 -33.19 -34.13 -16.01
CA THR A 99 -33.69 -35.21 -16.89
C THR A 99 -34.72 -34.72 -17.91
N MET A 100 -35.41 -33.61 -17.62
CA MET A 100 -36.30 -32.93 -18.57
C MET A 100 -35.58 -32.32 -19.78
N PHE A 101 -34.26 -32.23 -19.74
CA PHE A 101 -33.42 -31.72 -20.82
C PHE A 101 -32.55 -32.82 -21.44
N GLN A 102 -32.67 -34.08 -21.00
CA GLN A 102 -32.00 -35.24 -21.60
C GLN A 102 -32.83 -35.84 -22.72
N GLU A 103 -32.19 -36.25 -23.81
CA GLU A 103 -32.88 -36.81 -24.97
C GLU A 103 -33.77 -38.01 -24.59
N ASP A 104 -35.08 -37.88 -24.84
CA ASP A 104 -36.05 -38.97 -24.74
C ASP A 104 -36.88 -39.05 -26.03
N LEU A 105 -36.46 -39.92 -26.95
CA LEU A 105 -37.08 -40.10 -28.26
C LEU A 105 -38.49 -40.72 -28.18
N ASN A 106 -38.86 -41.32 -27.05
CA ASN A 106 -40.11 -42.09 -26.91
C ASN A 106 -41.23 -41.29 -26.23
N ASN A 107 -40.95 -40.06 -25.77
CA ASN A 107 -41.89 -39.26 -25.00
C ASN A 107 -42.34 -37.99 -25.74
N PRO A 108 -43.53 -37.97 -26.36
CA PRO A 108 -44.00 -36.79 -27.11
C PRO A 108 -44.21 -35.54 -26.24
N LYS A 109 -44.42 -35.69 -24.92
CA LYS A 109 -44.53 -34.54 -24.00
C LYS A 109 -43.19 -33.83 -23.79
N TYR A 110 -42.09 -34.57 -23.93
CA TYR A 110 -40.73 -34.03 -23.82
C TYR A 110 -40.41 -33.09 -24.99
N TYR A 111 -40.80 -33.46 -26.21
CA TYR A 111 -40.57 -32.61 -27.39
C TYR A 111 -41.31 -31.26 -27.29
N GLU A 112 -42.56 -31.27 -26.80
CA GLU A 112 -43.32 -30.03 -26.55
C GLU A 112 -42.69 -29.16 -25.45
N LEU A 113 -42.00 -29.77 -24.48
CA LEU A 113 -41.24 -29.03 -23.47
C LEU A 113 -40.03 -28.34 -24.09
N ILE A 114 -39.15 -29.08 -24.77
CA ILE A 114 -37.92 -28.51 -25.37
C ILE A 114 -38.27 -27.43 -26.39
N LYS A 115 -39.37 -27.59 -27.13
CA LYS A 115 -39.88 -26.57 -28.04
C LYS A 115 -40.21 -25.25 -27.34
N LYS A 116 -40.60 -25.24 -26.07
CA LYS A 116 -40.76 -24.00 -25.29
C LYS A 116 -39.42 -23.32 -25.03
N PHE A 117 -38.32 -24.06 -24.93
CA PHE A 117 -36.98 -23.50 -24.69
C PHE A 117 -36.17 -23.21 -25.96
N ASP A 118 -36.67 -23.60 -27.13
CA ASP A 118 -36.06 -23.25 -28.42
C ASP A 118 -36.35 -21.80 -28.82
N VAL A 119 -35.31 -21.10 -29.27
CA VAL A 119 -35.34 -19.70 -29.72
C VAL A 119 -35.34 -19.64 -31.24
N SER A 120 -36.15 -18.74 -31.82
CA SER A 120 -36.23 -18.55 -33.27
C SER A 120 -34.96 -17.94 -33.84
N ASP A 121 -34.65 -18.25 -35.10
CA ASP A 121 -33.39 -17.82 -35.74
C ASP A 121 -33.23 -16.30 -35.75
N GLY A 122 -34.30 -15.53 -36.00
CA GLY A 122 -34.24 -14.06 -35.98
C GLY A 122 -33.86 -13.45 -34.63
N VAL A 123 -34.26 -14.09 -33.51
CA VAL A 123 -33.86 -13.65 -32.16
C VAL A 123 -32.43 -14.10 -31.87
N LEU A 124 -32.05 -15.28 -32.37
CA LEU A 124 -30.72 -15.83 -32.19
C LEU A 124 -29.64 -14.99 -32.89
N GLU A 125 -29.90 -14.42 -34.06
CA GLU A 125 -28.96 -13.56 -34.79
C GLU A 125 -28.49 -12.35 -33.97
N VAL A 126 -29.38 -11.73 -33.19
CA VAL A 126 -29.02 -10.62 -32.29
C VAL A 126 -28.03 -11.10 -31.22
N LEU A 127 -28.27 -12.26 -30.62
CA LEU A 127 -27.39 -12.82 -29.59
C LEU A 127 -26.01 -13.21 -30.14
N LYS A 128 -25.95 -13.75 -31.37
CA LYS A 128 -24.69 -14.09 -32.04
C LYS A 128 -23.77 -12.88 -32.23
N SER A 129 -24.34 -11.68 -32.42
CA SER A 129 -23.55 -10.44 -32.52
C SER A 129 -22.80 -10.10 -31.23
N TRP A 130 -23.23 -10.62 -30.09
CA TRP A 130 -22.61 -10.42 -28.77
C TRP A 130 -21.77 -11.60 -28.30
N ALA A 131 -21.68 -12.68 -29.08
CA ALA A 131 -20.94 -13.88 -28.70
C ALA A 131 -19.43 -13.65 -28.59
N GLU A 132 -18.80 -14.26 -27.58
CA GLU A 132 -17.38 -14.12 -27.28
C GLU A 132 -16.48 -14.73 -28.37
N ARG A 133 -15.31 -14.13 -28.61
CA ARG A 133 -14.36 -14.58 -29.64
C ARG A 133 -13.60 -15.85 -29.25
N SER A 134 -13.32 -16.07 -27.97
CA SER A 134 -12.52 -17.21 -27.47
C SER A 134 -13.09 -18.55 -27.94
N CYS A 135 -14.39 -18.73 -27.81
CA CYS A 135 -15.10 -19.91 -28.33
C CYS A 135 -14.93 -20.04 -29.86
N LYS A 136 -15.02 -18.96 -30.64
CA LYS A 136 -14.92 -19.00 -32.12
C LYS A 136 -13.60 -19.56 -32.64
N ASN A 137 -12.54 -19.54 -31.84
CA ASN A 137 -11.21 -20.02 -32.21
C ASN A 137 -10.98 -21.50 -31.83
N GLU A 138 -11.94 -22.13 -31.15
CA GLU A 138 -11.85 -23.51 -30.67
C GLU A 138 -12.64 -24.47 -31.57
N ASN A 139 -12.12 -25.69 -31.74
CA ASN A 139 -12.67 -26.69 -32.68
C ASN A 139 -14.09 -27.16 -32.34
N LYS A 140 -14.54 -27.00 -31.09
CA LYS A 140 -15.86 -27.45 -30.63
C LYS A 140 -16.96 -26.40 -30.81
N CYS A 141 -16.63 -25.12 -30.96
CA CYS A 141 -17.61 -24.09 -31.21
C CYS A 141 -17.77 -23.83 -32.71
N ASN A 142 -18.95 -23.39 -33.12
CA ASN A 142 -19.13 -22.88 -34.48
C ASN A 142 -18.62 -21.43 -34.60
N ARG A 143 -18.60 -20.91 -35.84
CA ARG A 143 -18.19 -19.51 -36.14
C ARG A 143 -19.05 -18.45 -35.45
N ASP A 144 -20.23 -18.84 -34.99
CA ASP A 144 -21.19 -17.98 -34.30
C ASP A 144 -20.94 -17.92 -32.78
N GLY A 145 -19.90 -18.60 -32.27
CA GLY A 145 -19.60 -18.65 -30.83
C GLY A 145 -20.58 -19.53 -30.04
N MET A 146 -21.15 -20.53 -30.70
CA MET A 146 -22.12 -21.45 -30.13
C MET A 146 -21.65 -22.90 -30.21
N TYR A 147 -22.04 -23.68 -29.20
CA TYR A 147 -21.97 -25.13 -29.24
C TYR A 147 -23.36 -25.71 -29.55
N ILE A 148 -23.44 -26.49 -30.62
CA ILE A 148 -24.65 -27.21 -31.04
C ILE A 148 -24.30 -28.70 -31.05
N PRO A 149 -24.82 -29.50 -30.11
CA PRO A 149 -24.47 -30.91 -30.03
C PRO A 149 -25.20 -31.70 -31.14
N GLU A 150 -24.73 -32.91 -31.45
CA GLU A 150 -25.28 -33.73 -32.56
C GLU A 150 -26.79 -34.01 -32.39
N GLN A 151 -27.27 -34.15 -31.15
CA GLN A 151 -28.70 -34.38 -30.87
C GLN A 151 -29.60 -33.19 -31.27
N CYS A 152 -29.01 -32.02 -31.51
CA CYS A 152 -29.69 -30.79 -31.91
C CYS A 152 -29.60 -30.49 -33.41
N LYS A 153 -28.99 -31.39 -34.19
CA LYS A 153 -28.89 -31.27 -35.65
C LYS A 153 -30.09 -31.95 -36.33
N ASP A 154 -30.15 -31.86 -37.66
CA ASP A 154 -31.18 -32.50 -38.50
C ASP A 154 -32.64 -32.12 -38.14
N GLY A 155 -32.86 -30.84 -37.84
CA GLY A 155 -34.20 -30.29 -37.61
C GLY A 155 -34.77 -30.54 -36.20
N ARG A 156 -34.00 -31.18 -35.31
CA ARG A 156 -34.38 -31.36 -33.90
C ARG A 156 -34.29 -30.04 -33.14
N LYS A 157 -35.26 -29.80 -32.26
CA LYS A 157 -35.36 -28.59 -31.45
C LYS A 157 -34.55 -28.75 -30.18
N CYS A 158 -33.85 -27.70 -29.75
CA CYS A 158 -33.03 -27.71 -28.54
C CYS A 158 -33.19 -26.43 -27.74
N ALA A 159 -33.07 -26.58 -26.43
CA ALA A 159 -33.16 -25.47 -25.50
C ALA A 159 -31.93 -24.57 -25.62
N LEU A 160 -32.12 -23.26 -25.65
CA LEU A 160 -31.03 -22.30 -25.62
C LEU A 160 -30.54 -22.06 -24.18
N VAL A 161 -29.22 -22.17 -24.00
CA VAL A 161 -28.50 -21.82 -22.77
C VAL A 161 -27.62 -20.61 -23.04
N LEU A 162 -27.81 -19.54 -22.26
CA LEU A 162 -26.87 -18.41 -22.20
C LEU A 162 -25.78 -18.71 -21.18
N ALA A 163 -24.52 -18.58 -21.55
CA ALA A 163 -23.36 -18.79 -20.68
C ALA A 163 -22.47 -17.53 -20.60
N PRO A 164 -21.72 -17.35 -19.51
CA PRO A 164 -20.76 -16.25 -19.31
C PRO A 164 -19.50 -16.52 -20.15
N HIS A 165 -18.29 -16.37 -19.58
CA HIS A 165 -17.04 -16.56 -20.31
C HIS A 165 -16.80 -18.03 -20.66
N TYR A 166 -16.26 -18.27 -21.86
CA TYR A 166 -16.01 -19.61 -22.38
C TYR A 166 -15.07 -20.42 -21.48
N GLU A 167 -13.93 -19.85 -21.06
CA GLU A 167 -12.93 -20.58 -20.27
C GLU A 167 -13.45 -21.07 -18.91
N ASP A 168 -14.42 -20.34 -18.32
CA ASP A 168 -15.00 -20.71 -17.02
C ASP A 168 -16.11 -21.75 -17.13
N THR A 169 -16.74 -21.84 -18.31
CA THR A 169 -17.95 -22.65 -18.50
C THR A 169 -17.89 -23.67 -19.63
N LYS A 170 -16.74 -23.82 -20.31
CA LYS A 170 -16.52 -24.83 -21.36
C LYS A 170 -16.74 -26.26 -20.90
N PHE A 171 -16.68 -26.52 -19.59
CA PHE A 171 -17.01 -27.81 -18.98
C PHE A 171 -18.40 -28.33 -19.37
N ILE A 172 -19.37 -27.43 -19.60
CA ILE A 172 -20.75 -27.80 -19.93
C ILE A 172 -20.83 -28.62 -21.23
N ILE A 173 -19.90 -28.44 -22.16
CA ILE A 173 -19.84 -29.18 -23.43
C ILE A 173 -19.70 -30.68 -23.14
N LYS A 174 -18.74 -31.04 -22.27
CA LYS A 174 -18.48 -32.43 -21.88
C LYS A 174 -19.69 -33.03 -21.15
N HIS A 175 -20.34 -32.26 -20.28
CA HIS A 175 -21.55 -32.69 -19.58
C HIS A 175 -22.74 -32.89 -20.53
N ILE A 176 -22.88 -32.05 -21.56
CA ILE A 176 -23.91 -32.21 -22.60
C ILE A 176 -23.69 -33.50 -23.39
N GLU A 177 -22.45 -33.78 -23.78
CA GLU A 177 -22.07 -34.98 -24.55
C GLU A 177 -22.33 -36.28 -23.78
N GLU A 178 -21.99 -36.30 -22.47
CA GLU A 178 -22.17 -37.46 -21.59
C GLU A 178 -23.64 -37.70 -21.24
N LEU A 179 -24.33 -36.67 -20.73
CA LEU A 179 -25.71 -36.78 -20.25
C LEU A 179 -26.75 -36.73 -21.37
N LYS A 180 -26.31 -36.61 -22.62
CA LYS A 180 -27.16 -36.49 -23.82
C LYS A 180 -28.19 -35.37 -23.71
N PHE A 181 -27.72 -34.20 -23.27
CA PHE A 181 -28.57 -33.02 -23.13
C PHE A 181 -28.93 -32.42 -24.50
N GLN A 182 -30.21 -32.02 -24.66
CA GLN A 182 -30.70 -31.26 -25.80
C GLN A 182 -30.56 -29.74 -25.58
N LEU A 183 -29.34 -29.33 -25.28
CA LEU A 183 -28.99 -27.94 -24.96
C LEU A 183 -28.01 -27.40 -26.02
N LYS A 184 -28.37 -26.28 -26.65
CA LYS A 184 -27.43 -25.48 -27.44
C LYS A 184 -26.95 -24.31 -26.59
N VAL A 185 -25.64 -24.08 -26.55
CA VAL A 185 -25.02 -23.09 -25.65
C VAL A 185 -24.45 -21.95 -26.48
N ILE A 186 -24.69 -20.72 -26.04
CA ILE A 186 -24.04 -19.51 -26.56
C ILE A 186 -23.29 -18.80 -25.43
N TRP A 187 -22.02 -18.51 -25.65
CA TRP A 187 -21.18 -17.77 -24.70
C TRP A 187 -21.21 -16.29 -25.01
N LEU A 188 -21.78 -15.52 -24.08
CA LEU A 188 -21.89 -14.06 -24.19
C LEU A 188 -20.83 -13.34 -23.35
N GLY A 189 -20.02 -14.06 -22.56
CA GLY A 189 -19.02 -13.47 -21.68
C GLY A 189 -19.64 -12.42 -20.75
N GLY A 190 -18.96 -11.28 -20.64
CA GLY A 190 -19.45 -10.12 -19.91
C GLY A 190 -20.73 -9.46 -20.46
N LYS A 191 -21.25 -9.89 -21.61
CA LYS A 191 -22.49 -9.36 -22.24
C LYS A 191 -23.72 -10.21 -21.93
N ILE A 192 -23.62 -11.22 -21.05
CA ILE A 192 -24.73 -12.13 -20.71
C ILE A 192 -26.00 -11.39 -20.24
N LYS A 193 -25.88 -10.34 -19.40
CA LYS A 193 -27.03 -9.55 -18.95
C LYS A 193 -27.76 -8.83 -20.09
N LEU A 194 -27.05 -8.44 -21.16
CA LEU A 194 -27.68 -7.88 -22.39
C LEU A 194 -28.51 -8.96 -23.10
N GLY A 195 -27.98 -10.17 -23.21
CA GLY A 195 -28.69 -11.32 -23.77
C GLY A 195 -29.96 -11.64 -22.99
N ILE A 196 -29.87 -11.68 -21.66
CA ILE A 196 -31.02 -11.89 -20.77
C ILE A 196 -32.06 -10.78 -20.97
N LYS A 197 -31.67 -9.50 -20.93
CA LYS A 197 -32.57 -8.37 -21.15
C LYS A 197 -33.26 -8.43 -22.52
N HIS A 198 -32.52 -8.77 -23.57
CA HIS A 198 -33.07 -8.93 -24.91
C HIS A 198 -34.14 -10.03 -24.94
N LEU A 199 -33.83 -11.23 -24.46
CA LEU A 199 -34.79 -12.33 -24.44
C LEU A 199 -36.00 -12.04 -23.54
N MET A 200 -35.81 -11.37 -22.41
CA MET A 200 -36.91 -10.92 -21.55
C MET A 200 -37.79 -9.87 -22.24
N SER A 201 -37.24 -8.99 -23.07
CA SER A 201 -38.04 -8.04 -23.84
C SER A 201 -38.93 -8.72 -24.89
N VAL A 202 -38.42 -9.80 -25.51
CA VAL A 202 -39.12 -10.55 -26.57
C VAL A 202 -40.15 -11.54 -25.98
N TYR A 203 -39.78 -12.28 -24.93
CA TYR A 203 -40.62 -13.36 -24.38
C TYR A 203 -41.35 -13.00 -23.09
N GLY A 204 -40.85 -12.04 -22.32
CA GLY A 204 -41.44 -11.64 -21.04
C GLY A 204 -42.65 -10.70 -21.19
N THR A 205 -42.76 -9.97 -22.30
CA THR A 205 -43.85 -9.01 -22.55
C THR A 205 -45.08 -9.64 -23.19
N ASP A 206 -44.90 -10.68 -24.03
CA ASP A 206 -45.99 -11.34 -24.73
C ASP A 206 -46.64 -12.43 -23.87
N ARG A 207 -47.82 -12.12 -23.31
CA ARG A 207 -48.64 -13.10 -22.56
C ARG A 207 -49.05 -14.33 -23.38
N LYS A 208 -48.91 -14.33 -24.72
CA LYS A 208 -49.16 -15.52 -25.56
C LYS A 208 -47.90 -16.37 -25.80
N SER A 209 -46.71 -15.82 -25.62
CA SER A 209 -45.45 -16.54 -25.85
C SER A 209 -45.09 -17.49 -24.71
N SER A 210 -45.23 -18.80 -24.92
CA SER A 210 -44.82 -19.84 -23.95
C SER A 210 -43.31 -20.11 -23.93
N LYS A 211 -42.51 -19.23 -24.57
CA LYS A 211 -41.08 -19.41 -24.76
C LYS A 211 -40.28 -19.11 -23.50
N LYS A 212 -39.21 -19.88 -23.30
CA LYS A 212 -38.30 -19.86 -22.15
C LYS A 212 -36.86 -19.97 -22.63
N PHE A 213 -35.92 -19.71 -21.75
CA PHE A 213 -34.49 -19.97 -21.99
C PHE A 213 -33.82 -20.31 -20.67
N LEU A 214 -32.62 -20.88 -20.76
CA LEU A 214 -31.78 -21.24 -19.63
C LEU A 214 -30.60 -20.29 -19.52
N VAL A 215 -30.17 -20.04 -18.29
CA VAL A 215 -28.95 -19.30 -17.97
C VAL A 215 -28.04 -20.22 -17.19
N LEU A 216 -26.85 -20.49 -17.72
CA LEU A 216 -25.77 -21.15 -17.00
C LEU A 216 -24.99 -20.09 -16.23
N HIS A 217 -24.95 -20.19 -14.91
CA HIS A 217 -24.20 -19.26 -14.07
C HIS A 217 -23.86 -19.91 -12.72
N TRP A 218 -23.07 -19.22 -11.90
CA TRP A 218 -22.90 -19.56 -10.49
C TRP A 218 -23.84 -18.75 -9.57
N THR A 219 -24.06 -19.26 -8.36
CA THR A 219 -24.76 -18.60 -7.26
C THR A 219 -23.95 -18.75 -5.96
N PRO A 220 -23.79 -17.69 -5.14
CA PRO A 220 -24.32 -16.35 -5.35
C PRO A 220 -23.63 -15.58 -6.48
N SER A 221 -24.36 -14.82 -7.28
CA SER A 221 -23.79 -13.91 -8.30
C SER A 221 -24.66 -12.70 -8.60
N GLU A 222 -24.09 -11.69 -9.25
CA GLU A 222 -24.79 -10.50 -9.69
C GLU A 222 -25.81 -10.76 -10.80
N VAL A 223 -25.81 -11.94 -11.41
CA VAL A 223 -26.80 -12.36 -12.42
C VAL A 223 -27.97 -13.09 -11.79
N ILE A 224 -27.70 -14.05 -10.89
CA ILE A 224 -28.71 -14.96 -10.34
C ILE A 224 -29.37 -14.41 -9.08
N ASP A 225 -28.61 -13.69 -8.24
CA ASP A 225 -29.03 -13.22 -6.92
C ASP A 225 -29.34 -11.72 -6.91
N SER A 226 -29.50 -11.14 -8.11
CA SER A 226 -29.97 -9.77 -8.30
C SER A 226 -31.43 -9.61 -7.85
N LYS A 227 -31.74 -8.48 -7.22
CA LYS A 227 -33.13 -8.13 -6.86
C LYS A 227 -34.00 -7.76 -8.06
N THR A 228 -33.39 -7.56 -9.23
CA THR A 228 -34.10 -7.14 -10.45
C THR A 228 -34.85 -8.29 -11.13
N MET A 229 -34.43 -9.53 -10.89
CA MET A 229 -34.96 -10.72 -11.54
C MET A 229 -34.80 -11.95 -10.65
N GLU A 230 -35.90 -12.65 -10.37
CA GLU A 230 -35.83 -13.93 -9.67
C GLU A 230 -35.61 -15.09 -10.66
N TYR A 231 -34.85 -16.09 -10.25
CA TYR A 231 -34.59 -17.29 -11.02
C TYR A 231 -35.02 -18.55 -10.27
N VAL A 232 -35.42 -19.57 -11.03
CA VAL A 232 -35.71 -20.91 -10.53
C VAL A 232 -34.59 -21.85 -10.98
N PRO A 233 -33.88 -22.51 -10.05
CA PRO A 233 -32.81 -23.44 -10.40
C PRO A 233 -33.39 -24.73 -10.99
N VAL A 234 -32.71 -25.27 -12.00
CA VAL A 234 -32.86 -26.64 -12.47
C VAL A 234 -32.09 -27.54 -11.50
N THR A 235 -32.72 -28.62 -11.04
CA THR A 235 -32.06 -29.62 -10.20
C THR A 235 -31.07 -30.39 -11.05
N MET A 236 -29.79 -30.10 -10.88
CA MET A 236 -28.67 -30.75 -11.57
C MET A 236 -28.38 -32.14 -10.99
N PRO A 237 -27.75 -33.05 -11.76
CA PRO A 237 -27.30 -34.35 -11.25
C PRO A 237 -26.21 -34.18 -10.18
N ARG A 238 -26.07 -35.20 -9.32
CA ARG A 238 -24.98 -35.25 -8.34
C ARG A 238 -23.65 -35.48 -9.05
N CYS A 239 -22.56 -35.03 -8.45
CA CYS A 239 -21.24 -35.19 -9.06
C CYS A 239 -20.88 -36.66 -9.36
N GLU A 240 -21.23 -37.57 -8.44
CA GLU A 240 -21.02 -39.02 -8.57
C GLU A 240 -21.77 -39.68 -9.73
N ASP A 241 -22.82 -39.03 -10.24
CA ASP A 241 -23.63 -39.53 -11.36
C ASP A 241 -23.04 -39.11 -12.73
N ILE A 242 -21.94 -38.33 -12.76
CA ILE A 242 -21.30 -37.79 -13.97
C ILE A 242 -19.81 -38.16 -13.98
N ILE A 243 -19.41 -39.07 -14.86
CA ILE A 243 -18.04 -39.59 -14.94
C ILE A 243 -17.06 -38.49 -15.34
N VAL A 244 -17.44 -37.60 -16.27
CA VAL A 244 -16.54 -36.55 -16.76
C VAL A 244 -16.28 -35.47 -15.70
N SER A 245 -17.07 -35.40 -14.62
CA SER A 245 -16.80 -34.53 -13.46
C SER A 245 -15.45 -34.80 -12.80
N ASN A 246 -14.87 -35.99 -12.96
CA ASN A 246 -13.50 -36.25 -12.49
C ASN A 246 -12.46 -35.34 -13.18
N ASN A 247 -12.73 -34.93 -14.42
CA ASN A 247 -11.87 -34.05 -15.20
C ASN A 247 -12.33 -32.59 -15.14
N THR A 248 -13.64 -32.33 -15.15
CA THR A 248 -14.21 -30.98 -15.17
C THR A 248 -14.49 -30.38 -13.80
N GLY A 249 -14.37 -31.18 -12.73
CA GLY A 249 -14.72 -30.81 -11.36
C GLY A 249 -16.22 -30.92 -11.06
N CYS A 250 -16.57 -31.05 -9.78
CA CYS A 250 -17.94 -31.14 -9.28
C CYS A 250 -18.69 -29.79 -9.32
N LYS A 251 -18.85 -29.18 -10.50
CA LYS A 251 -19.32 -27.79 -10.67
C LYS A 251 -20.71 -27.50 -10.10
N TYR A 252 -21.58 -28.49 -9.95
CA TYR A 252 -22.96 -28.32 -9.47
C TYR A 252 -23.15 -28.54 -7.96
N GLU A 253 -22.10 -28.99 -7.26
CA GLU A 253 -22.10 -29.14 -5.80
C GLU A 253 -21.67 -27.84 -5.12
N LEU A 254 -22.10 -27.66 -3.87
CA LEU A 254 -21.66 -26.53 -3.06
C LEU A 254 -20.15 -26.64 -2.81
N THR A 255 -19.40 -25.72 -3.41
CA THR A 255 -17.94 -25.67 -3.41
C THR A 255 -17.48 -24.45 -2.62
N PRO A 256 -16.56 -24.60 -1.65
CA PRO A 256 -16.04 -23.46 -0.89
C PRO A 256 -15.18 -22.54 -1.77
N LEU A 257 -15.28 -21.24 -1.53
CA LEU A 257 -14.37 -20.23 -2.10
C LEU A 257 -13.33 -19.90 -1.03
N LEU A 258 -12.11 -20.37 -1.24
CA LEU A 258 -11.01 -20.27 -0.26
C LEU A 258 -10.01 -19.19 -0.66
N LYS A 259 -9.39 -18.59 0.36
CA LYS A 259 -8.31 -17.63 0.22
C LYS A 259 -6.99 -18.36 0.42
N TYR A 260 -5.99 -18.04 -0.41
CA TYR A 260 -4.63 -18.56 -0.30
C TYR A 260 -3.62 -17.42 -0.31
N HIS A 261 -2.48 -17.64 0.32
CA HIS A 261 -1.35 -16.72 0.24
C HIS A 261 -0.03 -17.49 0.17
N ALA A 262 0.98 -16.80 -0.38
CA ALA A 262 2.36 -17.26 -0.32
C ALA A 262 2.87 -17.26 1.13
N HIS A 263 3.77 -18.19 1.45
CA HIS A 263 4.40 -18.28 2.77
C HIS A 263 5.12 -16.98 3.17
N GLU A 264 5.75 -16.27 2.23
CA GLU A 264 6.44 -14.99 2.49
C GLU A 264 5.50 -13.91 3.03
N PHE A 265 4.19 -14.03 2.78
CA PHE A 265 3.18 -13.09 3.30
C PHE A 265 3.08 -13.09 4.83
N GLU A 266 3.55 -14.14 5.50
CA GLU A 266 3.63 -14.22 6.97
C GLU A 266 4.46 -13.08 7.58
N SER A 267 5.45 -12.57 6.83
CA SER A 267 6.24 -11.40 7.24
C SER A 267 5.40 -10.13 7.45
N SER A 268 4.22 -10.06 6.84
CA SER A 268 3.25 -8.97 6.98
C SER A 268 2.09 -9.35 7.90
N GLN A 269 2.42 -9.65 9.17
CA GLN A 269 1.47 -10.14 10.17
C GLN A 269 0.17 -9.32 10.26
N HIS A 270 0.24 -7.98 10.17
CA HIS A 270 -0.95 -7.14 10.25
C HIS A 270 -1.90 -7.33 9.06
N ALA A 271 -1.35 -7.48 7.85
CA ALA A 271 -2.16 -7.77 6.66
C ALA A 271 -2.66 -9.22 6.66
N LEU A 272 -1.83 -10.18 7.08
CA LEU A 272 -2.22 -11.59 7.22
C LEU A 272 -3.38 -11.74 8.20
N GLN A 273 -3.28 -11.16 9.40
CA GLN A 273 -4.37 -11.20 10.38
C GLN A 273 -5.65 -10.57 9.85
N SER A 274 -5.53 -9.55 9.00
CA SER A 274 -6.70 -9.01 8.33
C SER A 274 -7.27 -9.98 7.30
N LEU A 275 -6.43 -10.55 6.44
CA LEU A 275 -6.81 -11.54 5.42
C LEU A 275 -7.57 -12.72 6.03
N LEU A 276 -7.08 -13.27 7.14
CA LEU A 276 -7.74 -14.35 7.89
C LEU A 276 -9.15 -13.96 8.35
N ARG A 277 -9.36 -12.70 8.71
CA ARG A 277 -10.65 -12.17 9.18
C ARG A 277 -11.58 -11.69 8.07
N VAL A 278 -11.09 -11.47 6.84
CA VAL A 278 -11.95 -11.08 5.73
C VAL A 278 -12.94 -12.20 5.45
N TYR A 279 -14.22 -11.88 5.61
CA TYR A 279 -15.34 -12.76 5.32
C TYR A 279 -16.55 -11.91 4.94
N PHE A 280 -17.18 -12.26 3.82
CA PHE A 280 -18.43 -11.67 3.36
C PHE A 280 -19.58 -12.60 3.76
N ASP A 281 -20.37 -12.17 4.75
CA ASP A 281 -21.62 -12.85 5.08
C ASP A 281 -22.70 -12.61 4.00
N THR A 282 -23.85 -13.27 4.13
CA THR A 282 -24.97 -13.16 3.18
C THR A 282 -25.43 -11.72 2.99
N SER A 283 -25.42 -10.91 4.05
CA SER A 283 -25.83 -9.50 3.96
C SER A 283 -24.79 -8.66 3.23
N GLY A 284 -23.50 -8.91 3.47
CA GLY A 284 -22.39 -8.25 2.81
C GLY A 284 -22.34 -8.56 1.31
N ILE A 285 -22.56 -9.82 0.91
CA ILE A 285 -22.69 -10.22 -0.50
C ILE A 285 -23.90 -9.55 -1.15
N GLN A 286 -25.06 -9.55 -0.50
CA GLN A 286 -26.24 -8.88 -1.07
C GLN A 286 -26.02 -7.38 -1.26
N ALA A 287 -25.39 -6.70 -0.28
CA ALA A 287 -25.06 -5.28 -0.40
C ALA A 287 -24.08 -5.01 -1.56
N LEU A 288 -23.17 -5.94 -1.83
CA LEU A 288 -22.26 -5.86 -2.98
C LEU A 288 -23.02 -6.04 -4.30
N ILE A 289 -23.91 -7.03 -4.40
CA ILE A 289 -24.76 -7.27 -5.58
C ILE A 289 -25.67 -6.08 -5.87
N ASP A 290 -26.26 -5.47 -4.83
CA ASP A 290 -27.10 -4.29 -4.98
C ASP A 290 -26.32 -3.11 -5.61
N LEU A 291 -25.03 -2.96 -5.29
CA LEU A 291 -24.15 -1.97 -5.93
C LEU A 291 -23.83 -2.35 -7.38
N TYR A 292 -23.58 -3.63 -7.67
CA TYR A 292 -23.41 -4.09 -9.05
C TYR A 292 -24.64 -3.78 -9.91
N ASP A 293 -25.85 -3.97 -9.38
CA ASP A 293 -27.10 -3.64 -10.06
C ASP A 293 -27.25 -2.12 -10.29
N LYS A 294 -26.86 -1.30 -9.30
CA LYS A 294 -26.89 0.16 -9.40
C LYS A 294 -26.00 0.69 -10.54
N TYR A 295 -24.80 0.13 -10.70
CA TYR A 295 -23.81 0.56 -11.71
C TYR A 295 -23.90 -0.23 -13.02
N GLU A 296 -24.83 -1.17 -13.13
CA GLU A 296 -24.97 -2.06 -14.28
C GLU A 296 -25.09 -1.30 -15.62
N PRO A 297 -25.94 -0.27 -15.78
CA PRO A 297 -26.07 0.44 -17.06
C PRO A 297 -24.76 1.07 -17.54
N GLN A 298 -23.95 1.59 -16.61
CA GLN A 298 -22.66 2.21 -16.90
C GLN A 298 -21.61 1.15 -17.27
N ILE A 299 -21.58 0.03 -16.53
CA ILE A 299 -20.68 -1.09 -16.82
C ILE A 299 -20.97 -1.67 -18.21
N LEU A 300 -22.25 -1.84 -18.57
CA LEU A 300 -22.65 -2.35 -19.88
C LEU A 300 -22.24 -1.41 -21.02
N ARG A 301 -22.36 -0.09 -20.84
CA ARG A 301 -21.89 0.91 -21.81
C ARG A 301 -20.36 0.92 -21.94
N ALA A 302 -19.65 0.75 -20.83
CA ALA A 302 -18.19 0.68 -20.83
C ALA A 302 -17.65 -0.60 -21.49
N ARG A 303 -18.42 -1.69 -21.48
CA ARG A 303 -18.10 -2.96 -22.16
C ARG A 303 -18.41 -2.96 -23.66
N ASP A 304 -19.04 -1.90 -24.18
CA ASP A 304 -19.37 -1.81 -25.60
C ASP A 304 -18.16 -1.30 -26.40
N GLU A 305 -17.40 -2.23 -26.98
CA GLU A 305 -16.24 -1.96 -27.86
C GLU A 305 -16.61 -1.14 -29.12
N THR A 306 -17.89 -1.04 -29.48
CA THR A 306 -18.35 -0.24 -30.63
C THR A 306 -18.56 1.23 -30.29
N ASN A 307 -18.49 1.58 -29.00
CA ASN A 307 -18.63 2.94 -28.53
C ASN A 307 -17.37 3.77 -28.85
N LEU A 308 -17.56 4.96 -29.42
CA LEU A 308 -16.47 5.87 -29.81
C LEU A 308 -15.65 6.36 -28.60
N GLU A 309 -16.19 6.25 -27.38
CA GLU A 309 -15.54 6.59 -26.10
C GLU A 309 -15.02 5.35 -25.33
N TYR A 310 -14.84 4.20 -26.00
CA TYR A 310 -14.33 2.99 -25.36
C TYR A 310 -12.94 3.21 -24.72
N ASP A 311 -12.84 2.87 -23.44
CA ASP A 311 -11.63 2.89 -22.64
C ASP A 311 -11.50 1.53 -21.95
N GLU A 312 -10.41 0.82 -22.23
CA GLU A 312 -10.12 -0.53 -21.73
C GLU A 312 -10.14 -0.59 -20.19
N HIS A 313 -9.83 0.53 -19.51
CA HIS A 313 -9.83 0.62 -18.05
C HIS A 313 -11.14 1.16 -17.46
N ALA A 314 -12.14 1.53 -18.27
CA ALA A 314 -13.39 2.12 -17.79
C ALA A 314 -14.16 1.18 -16.85
N VAL A 315 -14.19 -0.13 -17.14
CA VAL A 315 -14.86 -1.12 -16.29
C VAL A 315 -14.17 -1.24 -14.92
N SER A 316 -12.84 -1.27 -14.89
CA SER A 316 -12.05 -1.34 -13.64
C SER A 316 -12.30 -0.12 -12.75
N ARG A 317 -12.52 1.07 -13.33
CA ARG A 317 -12.90 2.27 -12.56
C ARG A 317 -14.23 2.08 -11.83
N TYR A 318 -15.24 1.49 -12.47
CA TYR A 318 -16.52 1.19 -11.82
C TYR A 318 -16.40 0.13 -10.73
N TYR A 319 -15.57 -0.91 -10.91
CA TYR A 319 -15.31 -1.89 -9.84
C TYR A 319 -14.61 -1.27 -8.63
N ASN A 320 -13.63 -0.40 -8.85
CA ASN A 320 -13.02 0.38 -7.77
C ASN A 320 -14.03 1.29 -7.07
N GLN A 321 -14.95 1.90 -7.83
CA GLN A 321 -16.02 2.73 -7.27
C GLN A 321 -17.01 1.90 -6.42
N ILE A 322 -17.43 0.73 -6.91
CA ILE A 322 -18.28 -0.21 -6.17
C ILE A 322 -17.59 -0.65 -4.88
N ALA A 323 -16.33 -1.06 -4.95
CA ALA A 323 -15.56 -1.48 -3.77
C ALA A 323 -15.41 -0.34 -2.75
N CYS A 324 -15.16 0.89 -3.21
CA CYS A 324 -15.08 2.08 -2.35
C CYS A 324 -16.43 2.40 -1.68
N GLU A 325 -17.53 2.36 -2.44
CA GLU A 325 -18.87 2.61 -1.90
C GLU A 325 -19.30 1.51 -0.92
N TRP A 326 -18.99 0.25 -1.22
CA TRP A 326 -19.24 -0.88 -0.31
C TRP A 326 -18.50 -0.69 1.02
N LEU A 327 -17.21 -0.32 0.97
CA LEU A 327 -16.45 -0.02 2.18
C LEU A 327 -17.06 1.17 2.94
N LYS A 328 -17.46 2.25 2.28
CA LYS A 328 -18.06 3.41 2.98
C LYS A 328 -19.38 3.07 3.68
N THR A 329 -20.18 2.18 3.10
CA THR A 329 -21.53 1.85 3.59
C THR A 329 -21.56 0.68 4.57
N ASN A 330 -20.55 -0.19 4.56
CA ASN A 330 -20.50 -1.41 5.37
C ASN A 330 -19.40 -1.39 6.45
N GLU A 331 -19.17 -0.22 7.08
CA GLU A 331 -18.19 -0.07 8.16
C GLU A 331 -18.27 -1.14 9.26
N PRO A 332 -19.45 -1.48 9.80
CA PRO A 332 -19.54 -2.52 10.82
C PRO A 332 -19.07 -3.90 10.36
N ALA A 333 -19.17 -4.20 9.06
CA ALA A 333 -18.73 -5.48 8.51
C ALA A 333 -17.20 -5.53 8.42
N TRP A 334 -16.57 -4.59 7.72
CA TRP A 334 -15.11 -4.61 7.54
C TRP A 334 -14.33 -4.15 8.78
N HIS A 335 -14.95 -3.46 9.74
CA HIS A 335 -14.29 -3.16 11.01
C HIS A 335 -13.91 -4.45 11.76
N LYS A 336 -14.59 -5.57 11.51
CA LYS A 336 -14.21 -6.89 12.06
C LYS A 336 -12.96 -7.47 11.38
N TRP A 337 -12.67 -7.05 10.14
CA TRP A 337 -11.48 -7.46 9.41
C TRP A 337 -10.22 -6.77 9.92
N LYS A 338 -10.35 -5.65 10.66
CA LYS A 338 -9.21 -5.03 11.32
C LYS A 338 -8.70 -5.97 12.44
N PRO A 339 -7.39 -6.25 12.50
CA PRO A 339 -6.82 -6.93 13.65
C PRO A 339 -7.06 -6.10 14.91
N LYS A 340 -7.48 -6.75 16.01
CA LYS A 340 -7.78 -6.12 17.30
C LYS A 340 -6.94 -6.76 18.38
N GLY A 341 -6.12 -5.97 19.08
CA GLY A 341 -5.46 -6.39 20.33
C GLY A 341 -4.23 -7.29 20.18
N GLU A 342 -3.62 -7.37 19.00
CA GLU A 342 -2.43 -8.20 18.71
C GLU A 342 -1.24 -7.33 18.25
N GLU A 343 -0.04 -7.94 18.20
CA GLU A 343 1.27 -7.27 18.10
C GLU A 343 1.28 -6.09 17.12
N LYS A 344 1.52 -4.90 17.67
CA LYS A 344 1.71 -3.68 16.89
C LYS A 344 2.96 -3.82 16.04
N GLU A 345 2.83 -3.46 14.77
CA GLU A 345 3.92 -3.57 13.81
C GLU A 345 5.07 -2.61 14.16
N GLU A 346 6.30 -3.11 14.18
CA GLU A 346 7.45 -2.31 14.58
C GLU A 346 7.89 -1.37 13.45
N ILE A 347 8.03 -0.08 13.78
CA ILE A 347 8.57 0.96 12.90
C ILE A 347 9.79 1.61 13.56
N TYR A 348 10.79 1.94 12.76
CA TYR A 348 12.11 2.28 13.29
C TYR A 348 12.53 3.71 12.96
N ILE A 349 13.04 4.42 13.96
CA ILE A 349 13.78 5.67 13.79
C ILE A 349 15.25 5.41 14.14
N GLY A 350 16.16 5.77 13.24
CA GLY A 350 17.59 5.70 13.48
C GLY A 350 18.04 6.86 14.38
N GLY A 351 18.40 6.59 15.62
CA GLY A 351 18.87 7.61 16.56
C GLY A 351 20.40 7.73 16.58
N ILE A 352 20.93 8.85 16.09
CA ILE A 352 22.37 9.15 16.13
C ILE A 352 22.64 10.18 17.23
N PHE A 353 23.20 9.71 18.34
CA PHE A 353 23.44 10.50 19.55
C PHE A 353 24.95 10.68 19.79
N PRO A 354 25.40 11.81 20.34
CA PRO A 354 26.80 12.01 20.75
C PRO A 354 27.05 11.36 22.12
N LEU A 355 27.08 10.02 22.17
CA LEU A 355 27.29 9.27 23.42
C LEU A 355 28.75 9.37 23.88
N SER A 356 29.67 9.62 22.95
CA SER A 356 31.04 10.03 23.23
C SER A 356 31.43 11.25 22.37
N GLY A 357 32.60 11.84 22.62
CA GLY A 357 33.13 12.96 21.83
C GLY A 357 32.64 14.36 22.22
N LEU A 358 31.47 14.49 22.87
CA LEU A 358 30.98 15.75 23.46
C LEU A 358 30.94 15.69 25.00
N GLY A 359 30.69 16.85 25.63
CA GLY A 359 30.56 16.99 27.07
C GLY A 359 29.38 16.18 27.67
N ARG A 360 29.45 15.91 28.98
CA ARG A 360 28.45 15.09 29.71
C ARG A 360 27.01 15.60 29.59
N ALA A 361 26.82 16.90 29.33
CA ALA A 361 25.51 17.51 29.15
C ALA A 361 24.67 16.87 28.04
N TYR A 362 25.30 16.30 27.00
CA TYR A 362 24.61 15.71 25.86
C TYR A 362 24.13 14.27 26.10
N LEU A 363 24.57 13.61 27.17
CA LEU A 363 24.22 12.22 27.49
C LEU A 363 22.73 12.05 27.84
N GLY A 364 22.05 13.12 28.24
CA GLY A 364 20.62 13.12 28.58
C GLY A 364 19.68 13.04 27.37
N ILE A 365 20.17 13.30 26.15
CA ILE A 365 19.34 13.37 24.95
C ILE A 365 18.82 11.99 24.54
N MET A 366 19.67 10.95 24.57
CA MET A 366 19.25 9.59 24.25
C MET A 366 18.18 9.07 25.23
N PRO A 367 18.37 9.15 26.57
CA PRO A 367 17.31 8.81 27.52
C PRO A 367 16.00 9.55 27.27
N ALA A 368 16.04 10.86 26.99
CA ALA A 368 14.85 11.65 26.69
C ALA A 368 14.11 11.14 25.44
N ALA A 369 14.84 10.77 24.38
CA ALA A 369 14.26 10.16 23.19
C ALA A 369 13.57 8.82 23.50
N ILE A 370 14.17 7.99 24.34
CA ILE A 370 13.57 6.70 24.75
C ILE A 370 12.34 6.90 25.64
N MET A 371 12.34 7.89 26.54
CA MET A 371 11.14 8.26 27.31
C MET A 371 10.00 8.72 26.40
N ALA A 372 10.31 9.51 25.35
CA ALA A 372 9.32 9.92 24.36
C ALA A 372 8.77 8.73 23.56
N GLN A 373 9.63 7.78 23.16
CA GLN A 373 9.21 6.52 22.52
C GLN A 373 8.22 5.75 23.40
N GLN A 374 8.53 5.61 24.69
CA GLN A 374 7.65 4.92 25.65
C GLN A 374 6.30 5.63 25.79
N ALA A 375 6.30 6.96 25.92
CA ALA A 375 5.09 7.76 26.01
C ALA A 375 4.20 7.60 24.76
N ILE A 376 4.78 7.65 23.56
CA ILE A 376 4.06 7.44 22.30
C ILE A 376 3.45 6.03 22.24
N ASN A 377 4.24 5.01 22.55
CA ASN A 377 3.78 3.61 22.48
C ASN A 377 2.70 3.28 23.51
N SER A 378 2.73 3.94 24.68
CA SER A 378 1.69 3.81 25.71
C SER A 378 0.36 4.46 25.33
N ASN A 379 0.37 5.40 24.37
CA ASN A 379 -0.83 6.07 23.90
C ASN A 379 -1.45 5.32 22.70
N GLY A 380 -2.57 4.64 22.94
CA GLY A 380 -3.30 3.88 21.92
C GLY A 380 -3.89 4.72 20.77
N THR A 381 -3.93 6.05 20.90
CA THR A 381 -4.53 6.94 19.89
C THR A 381 -3.52 7.50 18.88
N ILE A 382 -2.24 7.58 19.22
CA ILE A 382 -1.20 8.18 18.36
C ILE A 382 -0.78 7.20 17.27
N LEU A 383 -0.35 5.99 17.67
CA LEU A 383 0.04 4.91 16.77
C LEU A 383 -0.80 3.67 17.13
N PRO A 384 -2.04 3.57 16.61
CA PRO A 384 -2.95 2.48 16.98
C PRO A 384 -2.42 1.11 16.54
N ASN A 385 -1.80 1.05 15.37
CA ASN A 385 -1.36 -0.21 14.74
C ASN A 385 0.17 -0.42 14.74
N HIS A 386 0.94 0.56 15.22
CA HIS A 386 2.40 0.54 15.14
C HIS A 386 3.07 0.80 16.48
N LYS A 387 4.22 0.16 16.68
CA LYS A 387 5.10 0.35 17.82
C LYS A 387 6.36 1.03 17.34
N LEU A 388 6.60 2.23 17.86
CA LEU A 388 7.78 3.01 17.53
C LEU A 388 9.00 2.47 18.26
N ILE A 389 10.11 2.29 17.55
CA ILE A 389 11.40 1.87 18.10
C ILE A 389 12.48 2.85 17.64
N ILE A 390 13.18 3.45 18.60
CA ILE A 390 14.33 4.30 18.35
C ILE A 390 15.59 3.44 18.50
N LEU A 391 16.30 3.25 17.40
CA LEU A 391 17.62 2.64 17.40
C LEU A 391 18.64 3.62 17.97
N LYS A 392 19.68 3.10 18.61
CA LYS A 392 20.67 3.92 19.34
C LYS A 392 22.04 3.70 18.71
N SER A 393 22.67 4.76 18.25
CA SER A 393 24.05 4.69 17.76
C SER A 393 24.84 5.93 18.13
N ASP A 394 26.12 5.73 18.42
CA ASP A 394 27.05 6.80 18.77
C ASP A 394 27.60 7.47 17.52
N GLY A 395 27.31 8.75 17.34
CA GLY A 395 27.80 9.58 16.23
C GLY A 395 29.13 10.27 16.52
N GLN A 396 29.55 10.36 17.79
CA GLN A 396 30.82 10.97 18.23
C GLN A 396 31.07 12.41 17.77
N CYS A 397 30.07 13.07 17.21
CA CYS A 397 30.24 14.27 16.38
C CYS A 397 31.38 14.16 15.36
N ARG A 398 31.52 12.99 14.72
CA ARG A 398 32.41 12.78 13.58
C ARG A 398 31.65 12.39 12.33
N ALA A 399 31.99 13.01 11.20
CA ALA A 399 31.29 12.80 9.92
C ALA A 399 31.35 11.33 9.44
N ASP A 400 32.48 10.64 9.62
CA ASP A 400 32.66 9.24 9.24
C ASP A 400 31.75 8.30 10.05
N LYS A 401 31.63 8.52 11.36
CA LYS A 401 30.77 7.74 12.25
C LYS A 401 29.29 7.98 11.96
N VAL A 402 28.89 9.24 11.78
CA VAL A 402 27.52 9.61 11.41
C VAL A 402 27.11 8.97 10.09
N MET A 403 27.96 9.08 9.06
CA MET A 403 27.68 8.50 7.74
C MET A 403 27.56 6.97 7.80
N LYS A 404 28.47 6.30 8.53
CA LYS A 404 28.39 4.85 8.74
C LYS A 404 27.05 4.43 9.37
N ASN A 405 26.61 5.13 10.42
CA ASN A 405 25.36 4.80 11.10
C ASN A 405 24.15 5.04 10.19
N PHE A 406 24.14 6.13 9.43
CA PHE A 406 23.09 6.43 8.45
C PHE A 406 22.97 5.33 7.38
N ILE A 407 24.09 4.90 6.80
CA ILE A 407 24.13 3.82 5.80
C ILE A 407 23.64 2.51 6.42
N ASN A 408 24.08 2.17 7.62
CA ASN A 408 23.63 0.96 8.32
C ASN A 408 22.11 0.96 8.54
N TYR A 409 21.52 2.09 8.92
CA TYR A 409 20.06 2.21 9.08
C TYR A 409 19.30 2.03 7.77
N TYR A 410 19.85 2.51 6.66
CA TYR A 410 19.21 2.33 5.36
C TYR A 410 19.29 0.88 4.85
N ILE A 411 20.42 0.20 5.05
CA ILE A 411 20.66 -1.14 4.51
C ILE A 411 20.05 -2.24 5.41
N MET A 412 20.25 -2.14 6.72
CA MET A 412 20.01 -3.26 7.64
C MET A 412 18.62 -3.24 8.27
N GLN A 413 17.89 -2.12 8.16
CA GLN A 413 16.62 -1.96 8.85
C GLN A 413 15.49 -1.71 7.87
N GLU A 414 14.64 -2.72 7.71
CA GLU A 414 13.36 -2.56 7.06
C GLU A 414 12.46 -1.65 7.90
N ARG A 415 11.58 -0.88 7.25
CA ARG A 415 10.63 0.04 7.92
C ARG A 415 11.31 1.18 8.70
N MET A 416 12.49 1.60 8.26
CA MET A 416 13.14 2.82 8.71
C MET A 416 12.36 4.05 8.20
N ILE A 417 11.80 4.85 9.11
CA ILE A 417 11.00 6.04 8.75
C ILE A 417 11.83 7.32 8.67
N GLY A 418 13.01 7.34 9.27
CA GLY A 418 13.81 8.56 9.39
C GLY A 418 14.96 8.44 10.37
N VAL A 419 15.76 9.50 10.46
CA VAL A 419 16.87 9.63 11.39
C VAL A 419 16.58 10.77 12.36
N LEU A 420 16.75 10.49 13.66
CA LEU A 420 16.74 11.46 14.75
C LEU A 420 18.19 11.80 15.12
N GLY A 421 18.53 13.08 15.10
CA GLY A 421 19.91 13.56 15.15
C GLY A 421 20.55 13.61 13.75
N PRO A 422 21.87 13.77 13.64
CA PRO A 422 22.86 14.00 14.70
C PRO A 422 22.79 15.38 15.37
N ALA A 423 23.62 15.55 16.41
CA ALA A 423 23.70 16.76 17.20
C ALA A 423 24.51 17.90 16.54
N CYS A 424 25.67 17.60 15.96
CA CYS A 424 26.61 18.63 15.49
C CYS A 424 26.35 19.04 14.04
N SER A 425 26.29 20.35 13.79
CA SER A 425 25.96 20.92 12.47
C SER A 425 26.81 20.37 11.32
N ASP A 426 28.13 20.32 11.51
CA ASP A 426 29.06 19.90 10.44
C ASP A 426 28.94 18.41 10.08
N THR A 427 28.49 17.57 11.03
CA THR A 427 28.35 16.13 10.77
C THR A 427 26.98 15.74 10.26
N VAL A 428 25.98 16.61 10.46
CA VAL A 428 24.64 16.50 9.88
C VAL A 428 24.66 16.80 8.39
N GLU A 429 25.47 17.78 7.94
CA GLU A 429 25.49 18.26 6.56
C GLU A 429 25.56 17.14 5.50
N PRO A 430 26.50 16.18 5.58
CA PRO A 430 26.63 15.16 4.54
C PRO A 430 25.39 14.27 4.45
N ILE A 431 24.80 13.89 5.59
CA ILE A 431 23.60 13.04 5.59
C ILE A 431 22.35 13.83 5.17
N ALA A 432 22.26 15.11 5.51
CA ALA A 432 21.21 16.00 5.04
C ALA A 432 21.25 16.14 3.51
N GLY A 433 22.44 16.26 2.92
CA GLY A 433 22.62 16.36 1.47
C GLY A 433 22.20 15.09 0.71
N VAL A 434 22.51 13.90 1.25
CA VAL A 434 22.16 12.63 0.60
C VAL A 434 20.73 12.14 0.90
N SER A 435 20.10 12.65 1.96
CA SER A 435 18.77 12.23 2.44
C SER A 435 17.68 12.23 1.36
N LYS A 436 17.75 13.17 0.41
CA LYS A 436 16.82 13.28 -0.73
C LYS A 436 16.85 12.07 -1.67
N HIS A 437 17.99 11.41 -1.79
CA HIS A 437 18.14 10.21 -2.64
C HIS A 437 17.51 8.97 -1.98
N PHE A 438 17.48 8.94 -0.65
CA PHE A 438 16.89 7.86 0.14
C PHE A 438 15.45 8.14 0.58
N ARG A 439 14.93 9.35 0.30
CA ARG A 439 13.62 9.86 0.77
C ARG A 439 13.43 9.72 2.28
N MET A 440 14.52 9.90 3.03
CA MET A 440 14.54 9.69 4.48
C MET A 440 14.61 11.04 5.20
N ALA A 441 13.66 11.32 6.10
CA ALA A 441 13.70 12.55 6.88
C ALA A 441 14.84 12.52 7.89
N VAL A 442 15.61 13.61 7.98
CA VAL A 442 16.67 13.79 8.99
C VAL A 442 16.24 14.95 9.90
N ILE A 443 16.00 14.66 11.18
CA ILE A 443 15.54 15.63 12.16
C ILE A 443 16.60 15.84 13.22
N SER A 444 17.37 16.93 13.12
CA SER A 444 18.34 17.27 14.15
C SER A 444 17.71 18.02 15.32
N TYR A 445 18.12 17.67 16.54
CA TYR A 445 17.67 18.34 17.76
C TYR A 445 18.59 19.49 18.21
N SER A 446 19.79 19.65 17.61
CA SER A 446 20.76 20.66 18.06
C SER A 446 21.69 21.25 16.98
N ALA A 447 21.49 20.93 15.70
CA ALA A 447 22.30 21.53 14.62
C ALA A 447 21.81 22.93 14.25
N GLU A 448 22.52 23.96 14.71
CA GLU A 448 22.14 25.37 14.55
C GLU A 448 22.61 26.02 13.24
N GLY A 449 23.52 25.39 12.50
CA GLY A 449 24.15 26.00 11.32
C GLY A 449 23.13 26.55 10.31
N ALA A 450 23.23 27.85 10.00
CA ALA A 450 22.30 28.52 9.09
C ALA A 450 22.31 27.96 7.66
N PHE A 451 23.45 27.41 7.21
CA PHE A 451 23.58 26.78 5.88
C PHE A 451 22.61 25.59 5.67
N LEU A 452 22.16 24.94 6.75
CA LEU A 452 21.19 23.85 6.68
C LEU A 452 19.75 24.33 6.40
N SER A 453 19.49 25.64 6.38
CA SER A 453 18.18 26.22 6.07
C SER A 453 17.89 26.27 4.56
N ASP A 454 18.88 26.00 3.70
CA ASP A 454 18.68 25.92 2.24
C ASP A 454 17.80 24.70 1.88
N ARG A 455 16.56 24.98 1.48
CA ARG A 455 15.56 23.96 1.13
C ARG A 455 15.79 23.32 -0.23
N ASP A 456 16.51 23.99 -1.14
CA ASP A 456 16.85 23.43 -2.44
C ASP A 456 17.94 22.37 -2.29
N THR A 457 18.92 22.65 -1.42
CA THR A 457 20.00 21.71 -1.11
C THR A 457 19.56 20.61 -0.13
N TYR A 458 18.80 20.95 0.90
CA TYR A 458 18.41 20.06 2.02
C TYR A 458 16.89 19.90 2.22
N PRO A 459 16.15 19.38 1.23
CA PRO A 459 14.67 19.31 1.28
C PRO A 459 14.11 18.35 2.36
N TYR A 460 14.87 17.33 2.76
CA TYR A 460 14.46 16.33 3.77
C TYR A 460 15.06 16.59 5.17
N PHE A 461 15.75 17.73 5.35
CA PHE A 461 16.31 18.11 6.64
C PHE A 461 15.33 18.97 7.44
N PHE A 462 15.19 18.65 8.73
CA PHE A 462 14.41 19.42 9.68
C PHE A 462 15.19 19.55 10.98
N ARG A 463 14.83 20.55 11.78
CA ARG A 463 15.37 20.70 13.13
C ARG A 463 14.37 21.32 14.08
N THR A 464 14.54 21.02 15.37
CA THR A 464 13.76 21.63 16.45
C THR A 464 14.46 22.83 17.11
N ILE A 465 15.78 22.93 16.97
CA ILE A 465 16.55 24.07 17.46
C ILE A 465 16.49 25.24 16.48
N GLY A 466 16.60 26.47 16.98
CA GLY A 466 16.72 27.68 16.16
C GLY A 466 18.03 27.72 15.37
N GLU A 467 18.06 28.51 14.30
CA GLU A 467 19.29 28.75 13.54
C GLU A 467 20.16 29.81 14.21
N ASN A 468 21.47 29.63 14.15
CA ASN A 468 22.41 30.58 14.77
C ASN A 468 22.47 31.93 14.08
N ARG A 469 21.96 32.06 12.84
CA ARG A 469 21.82 33.37 12.18
C ARG A 469 21.03 34.35 13.04
N GLN A 470 20.08 33.90 13.85
CA GLN A 470 19.27 34.75 14.73
C GLN A 470 20.11 35.61 15.71
N TYR A 471 21.34 35.19 16.03
CA TYR A 471 22.23 35.97 16.89
C TYR A 471 22.60 37.33 16.31
N GLU A 472 22.54 37.52 14.99
CA GLU A 472 22.80 38.82 14.36
C GLU A 472 21.87 39.92 14.89
N HIS A 473 20.59 39.60 15.05
CA HIS A 473 19.60 40.52 15.61
C HIS A 473 19.81 40.77 17.10
N VAL A 474 20.28 39.75 17.84
CA VAL A 474 20.56 39.86 19.27
C VAL A 474 21.74 40.79 19.50
N TYR A 475 22.86 40.57 18.80
CA TYR A 475 24.05 41.40 18.94
C TYR A 475 23.78 42.85 18.53
N VAL A 476 23.11 43.09 17.40
CA VAL A 476 22.76 44.46 16.99
C VAL A 476 21.97 45.19 18.06
N ARG A 477 20.90 44.57 18.57
CA ARG A 477 20.04 45.20 19.59
C ARG A 477 20.77 45.42 20.91
N LEU A 478 21.56 44.44 21.34
CA LEU A 478 22.32 44.51 22.58
C LEU A 478 23.42 45.57 22.53
N LEU A 479 24.22 45.58 21.46
CA LEU A 479 25.31 46.53 21.28
C LEU A 479 24.77 47.97 21.17
N HIS A 480 23.63 48.17 20.51
CA HIS A 480 22.94 49.46 20.51
C HIS A 480 22.52 49.92 21.90
N GLN A 481 21.88 49.06 22.69
CA GLN A 481 21.45 49.40 24.06
C GLN A 481 22.63 49.78 24.96
N LEU A 482 23.80 49.19 24.71
CA LEU A 482 25.03 49.44 25.47
C LEU A 482 25.87 50.60 24.89
N ASN A 483 25.44 51.22 23.79
CA ASN A 483 26.19 52.23 23.05
C ASN A 483 27.59 51.75 22.61
N TRP A 484 27.72 50.48 22.24
CA TRP A 484 28.96 49.90 21.72
C TRP A 484 28.92 49.82 20.19
N ASN A 485 29.89 50.47 19.53
CA ASN A 485 29.94 50.58 18.08
C ASN A 485 31.16 49.89 17.45
N ARG A 486 32.01 49.23 18.25
CA ARG A 486 33.21 48.51 17.79
C ARG A 486 33.26 47.14 18.45
N VAL A 487 33.21 46.09 17.64
CA VAL A 487 33.24 44.69 18.11
C VAL A 487 34.23 43.88 17.28
N ALA A 488 34.89 42.91 17.89
CA ALA A 488 35.71 41.93 17.19
C ALA A 488 35.12 40.52 17.36
N ALA A 489 35.46 39.63 16.43
CA ALA A 489 35.11 38.23 16.50
C ALA A 489 36.35 37.33 16.41
N LEU A 490 36.29 36.22 17.12
CA LEU A 490 37.33 35.19 17.17
C LEU A 490 36.65 33.80 17.08
N THR A 491 36.86 33.09 15.97
CA THR A 491 36.23 31.79 15.74
C THR A 491 37.22 30.74 15.24
N GLU A 492 36.84 29.48 15.35
CA GLU A 492 37.58 28.37 14.77
C GLU A 492 37.33 28.28 13.26
N ASP A 493 38.40 28.09 12.48
CA ASP A 493 38.31 27.90 11.04
C ASP A 493 37.82 26.49 10.67
N GLY A 494 37.13 26.37 9.54
CA GLY A 494 36.58 25.11 9.04
C GLY A 494 35.25 24.67 9.66
N GLN A 495 34.70 25.40 10.64
CA GLN A 495 33.36 25.17 11.17
C GLN A 495 32.34 26.05 10.44
N LYS A 496 31.51 25.46 9.56
CA LYS A 496 30.49 26.20 8.80
C LYS A 496 29.41 26.79 9.71
N SER A 497 29.21 26.21 10.89
CA SER A 497 28.32 26.78 11.90
C SER A 497 28.71 28.22 12.26
N THR A 498 29.99 28.55 12.36
CA THR A 498 30.42 29.90 12.80
C THR A 498 30.34 30.97 11.70
N GLU A 499 29.96 30.60 10.47
CA GLU A 499 29.87 31.54 9.35
C GLU A 499 28.81 32.64 9.54
N TYR A 500 27.84 32.46 10.45
CA TYR A 500 26.87 33.51 10.78
C TYR A 500 27.54 34.82 11.25
N ILE A 501 28.71 34.74 11.88
CA ILE A 501 29.50 35.92 12.29
C ILE A 501 29.95 36.72 11.07
N SER A 502 30.29 36.05 9.97
CA SER A 502 30.68 36.72 8.72
C SER A 502 29.45 37.34 8.04
N HIS A 503 28.29 36.68 8.10
CA HIS A 503 27.05 37.23 7.56
C HIS A 503 26.53 38.44 8.35
N MET A 504 26.72 38.44 9.66
CA MET A 504 26.32 39.52 10.57
C MET A 504 27.05 40.85 10.29
N GLU A 505 28.22 40.83 9.63
CA GLU A 505 29.00 42.05 9.32
C GLU A 505 28.19 43.11 8.58
N SER A 506 27.40 42.67 7.57
CA SER A 506 26.53 43.56 6.81
C SER A 506 25.49 44.27 7.68
N MET A 507 24.82 43.50 8.55
CA MET A 507 23.80 44.02 9.46
C MET A 507 24.37 44.94 10.53
N LEU A 508 25.54 44.61 11.10
CA LEU A 508 26.22 45.48 12.05
C LEU A 508 26.54 46.82 11.40
N LYS A 509 27.06 46.82 10.17
CA LYS A 509 27.41 48.02 9.43
C LYS A 509 26.22 48.92 9.12
N GLU A 510 25.08 48.33 8.72
CA GLU A 510 23.81 49.06 8.53
C GLU A 510 23.32 49.76 9.80
N ASN A 511 23.69 49.22 10.95
CA ASN A 511 23.34 49.72 12.28
C ASN A 511 24.46 50.56 12.93
N HIS A 512 25.42 51.04 12.14
CA HIS A 512 26.55 51.86 12.60
C HIS A 512 27.45 51.18 13.65
N ILE A 513 27.55 49.85 13.60
CA ILE A 513 28.46 49.04 14.41
C ILE A 513 29.53 48.44 13.48
N GLU A 514 30.80 48.60 13.82
CA GLU A 514 31.93 48.10 13.03
C GLU A 514 32.47 46.79 13.61
N LEU A 515 32.53 45.75 12.77
CA LEU A 515 33.27 44.52 13.04
C LEU A 515 34.77 44.76 12.73
N ILE A 516 35.52 45.29 13.70
CA ILE A 516 36.89 45.79 13.51
C ILE A 516 37.92 44.69 13.22
N SER A 517 37.58 43.44 13.53
CA SER A 517 38.39 42.28 13.21
C SER A 517 37.55 41.01 13.31
N ASN A 518 37.59 40.17 12.29
CA ASN A 518 37.03 38.82 12.29
C ASN A 518 38.18 37.82 12.09
N LYS A 519 38.68 37.24 13.17
CA LYS A 519 39.82 36.32 13.13
C LYS A 519 39.34 34.88 13.20
N LYS A 520 39.79 34.08 12.24
CA LYS A 520 39.66 32.63 12.23
C LYS A 520 41.00 31.99 12.53
N PHE A 521 41.05 31.08 13.49
CA PHE A 521 42.25 30.32 13.82
C PHE A 521 42.09 28.85 13.37
N PRO A 522 43.16 28.18 12.92
CA PRO A 522 43.07 26.78 12.50
C PRO A 522 42.82 25.85 13.69
N ARG A 523 42.15 24.73 13.42
CA ARG A 523 41.81 23.69 14.42
C ARG A 523 43.03 22.95 14.96
N ASP A 524 44.02 22.67 14.11
CA ASP A 524 45.24 21.91 14.45
C ASP A 524 46.39 22.81 14.96
N ARG A 525 46.06 23.96 15.55
CA ARG A 525 47.05 24.92 16.02
C ARG A 525 47.93 24.39 17.15
N GLY A 526 49.18 24.85 17.19
CA GLY A 526 50.02 24.73 18.39
C GLY A 526 49.60 25.72 19.48
N ASP A 527 49.83 25.38 20.76
CA ASP A 527 49.46 26.21 21.92
C ASP A 527 50.00 27.66 21.85
N THR A 528 51.12 27.86 21.15
CA THR A 528 51.81 29.15 21.01
C THR A 528 51.18 30.08 19.96
N GLU A 529 50.25 29.60 19.12
CA GLU A 529 49.65 30.40 18.05
C GLU A 529 48.48 31.27 18.53
N MET A 530 47.72 30.83 19.54
CA MET A 530 46.57 31.60 20.07
C MET A 530 46.99 32.97 20.61
N HIS A 531 48.17 33.05 21.21
CA HIS A 531 48.75 34.29 21.71
C HIS A 531 48.82 35.39 20.64
N GLN A 532 49.21 35.04 19.41
CA GLN A 532 49.35 36.01 18.31
C GLN A 532 48.00 36.53 17.82
N TYR A 533 46.98 35.67 17.78
CA TYR A 533 45.61 36.09 17.44
C TYR A 533 45.06 37.08 18.47
N LEU A 534 45.27 36.82 19.76
CA LEU A 534 44.84 37.74 20.83
C LEU A 534 45.66 39.03 20.83
N LEU A 535 46.96 38.97 20.55
CA LEU A 535 47.81 40.14 20.44
C LEU A 535 47.36 41.05 19.29
N ASP A 536 47.00 40.50 18.13
CA ASP A 536 46.42 41.28 17.01
C ASP A 536 45.13 41.99 17.45
N LEU A 537 44.22 41.30 18.13
CA LEU A 537 43.00 41.92 18.67
C LEU A 537 43.31 43.04 19.67
N LYS A 538 44.29 42.83 20.56
CA LYS A 538 44.77 43.84 21.52
C LYS A 538 45.35 45.07 20.81
N THR A 539 46.17 44.89 19.77
CA THR A 539 46.77 46.01 19.01
C THR A 539 45.72 46.84 18.27
N LYS A 540 44.61 46.23 17.84
CA LYS A 540 43.46 46.93 17.25
C LYS A 540 42.54 47.61 18.27
N ASN A 541 42.89 47.52 19.56
CA ASN A 541 42.11 48.01 20.68
C ASN A 541 40.67 47.44 20.67
N ALA A 542 40.56 46.12 20.44
CA ALA A 542 39.29 45.40 20.45
C ALA A 542 38.86 45.04 21.87
N ARG A 543 37.98 45.87 22.45
CA ARG A 543 37.51 45.69 23.85
C ARG A 543 36.31 44.78 23.98
N ILE A 544 35.46 44.70 22.96
CA ILE A 544 34.28 43.84 22.92
C ILE A 544 34.58 42.70 21.94
N ILE A 545 34.59 41.46 22.41
CA ILE A 545 35.01 40.29 21.64
C ILE A 545 33.94 39.22 21.69
N ILE A 546 33.46 38.79 20.52
CA ILE A 546 32.59 37.62 20.35
C ILE A 546 33.47 36.43 20.03
N ALA A 547 33.50 35.44 20.92
CA ALA A 547 34.24 34.20 20.69
C ALA A 547 33.26 33.03 20.65
N ASP A 548 33.08 32.44 19.47
CA ASP A 548 32.23 31.26 19.26
C ASP A 548 33.13 30.05 19.05
N VAL A 549 33.29 29.26 20.12
CA VAL A 549 34.32 28.24 20.27
C VAL A 549 33.86 27.08 21.15
N ASP A 550 34.57 25.96 21.10
CA ASP A 550 34.33 24.82 21.98
C ASP A 550 34.95 24.98 23.39
N ASP A 551 34.63 24.04 24.29
CA ASP A 551 35.11 24.04 25.69
C ASP A 551 36.65 24.08 25.80
N LYS A 552 37.38 23.34 24.96
CA LYS A 552 38.83 23.22 25.06
C LYS A 552 39.52 24.48 24.57
N VAL A 553 39.03 25.01 23.46
CA VAL A 553 39.54 26.24 22.85
C VAL A 553 39.25 27.44 23.75
N ALA A 554 38.07 27.50 24.36
CA ALA A 554 37.72 28.57 25.29
C ALA A 554 38.71 28.61 26.48
N GLN A 555 39.11 27.47 27.03
CA GLN A 555 40.11 27.42 28.12
C GLN A 555 41.45 28.04 27.69
N VAL A 556 41.94 27.70 26.51
CA VAL A 556 43.18 28.26 25.97
C VAL A 556 43.06 29.77 25.74
N ILE A 557 41.94 30.22 25.15
CA ILE A 557 41.68 31.66 24.93
C ILE A 557 41.66 32.41 26.25
N MET A 558 40.96 31.92 27.27
CA MET A 558 40.86 32.59 28.56
C MET A 558 42.20 32.64 29.30
N CYS A 559 43.00 31.57 29.24
CA CYS A 559 44.36 31.55 29.80
C CYS A 559 45.29 32.57 29.14
N GLU A 560 45.30 32.63 27.81
CA GLU A 560 46.12 33.60 27.07
C GLU A 560 45.60 35.04 27.22
N ALA A 561 44.29 35.23 27.27
CA ALA A 561 43.67 36.54 27.55
C ALA A 561 44.09 37.06 28.92
N TYR A 562 44.17 36.21 29.95
CA TYR A 562 44.69 36.59 31.27
C TYR A 562 46.14 37.05 31.20
N ARG A 563 47.02 36.28 30.52
CA ARG A 563 48.44 36.64 30.32
C ARG A 563 48.63 37.96 29.58
N LEU A 564 47.71 38.28 28.67
CA LEU A 564 47.71 39.51 27.88
C LEU A 564 46.94 40.64 28.53
N GLU A 565 46.50 40.54 29.79
CA GLU A 565 45.70 41.56 30.48
C GLU A 565 44.46 41.96 29.67
N MET A 566 43.78 40.98 29.07
CA MET A 566 42.54 41.12 28.30
C MET A 566 41.32 40.67 29.10
N THR A 567 41.29 41.02 30.39
CA THR A 567 40.23 40.64 31.33
C THR A 567 39.22 41.77 31.54
N ALA A 568 38.14 41.48 32.27
CA ALA A 568 37.16 42.48 32.68
C ALA A 568 37.78 43.61 33.51
N GLU A 569 38.75 43.32 34.39
CA GLU A 569 39.48 44.33 35.17
C GLU A 569 40.25 45.30 34.26
N ASN A 570 40.71 44.82 33.11
CA ASN A 570 41.40 45.61 32.11
C ASN A 570 40.45 46.25 31.08
N GLY A 571 39.12 46.16 31.29
CA GLY A 571 38.09 46.77 30.45
C GLY A 571 37.71 45.98 29.20
N TYR A 572 37.88 44.66 29.19
CA TYR A 572 37.44 43.79 28.09
C TYR A 572 36.13 43.08 28.41
N VAL A 573 35.31 42.86 27.39
CA VAL A 573 34.06 42.09 27.45
C VAL A 573 34.13 40.94 26.47
N TRP A 574 33.85 39.74 26.96
CA TRP A 574 33.83 38.51 26.17
C TRP A 574 32.41 37.97 26.09
N PHE A 575 31.89 37.84 24.87
CA PHE A 575 30.70 37.03 24.59
C PHE A 575 31.14 35.62 24.28
N LEU A 576 30.74 34.68 25.13
CA LEU A 576 31.05 33.27 25.00
C LEU A 576 29.76 32.46 24.86
N PRO A 577 29.81 31.27 24.25
CA PRO A 577 28.61 30.49 24.06
C PRO A 577 28.09 29.90 25.36
N VAL A 578 26.77 29.75 25.44
CA VAL A 578 26.07 29.26 26.64
C VAL A 578 26.37 27.77 26.93
N TRP A 579 26.79 27.00 25.93
CA TRP A 579 27.09 25.57 26.08
C TRP A 579 28.45 25.28 26.72
N LEU A 580 29.25 26.30 27.06
CA LEU A 580 30.52 26.10 27.74
C LEU A 580 30.28 25.61 29.18
N THR A 581 30.57 24.33 29.42
CA THR A 581 30.18 23.64 30.67
C THR A 581 31.29 23.53 31.69
N ASN A 582 32.56 23.67 31.28
CA ASN A 582 33.72 23.31 32.10
C ASN A 582 34.65 24.47 32.48
N LEU A 583 34.42 25.70 32.02
CA LEU A 583 35.32 26.82 32.33
C LEU A 583 35.35 27.17 33.83
N TRP A 584 34.23 26.97 34.53
CA TRP A 584 34.02 27.53 35.87
C TRP A 584 34.22 26.53 37.02
N ASN A 585 34.45 25.25 36.72
CA ASN A 585 34.54 24.17 37.73
C ASN A 585 35.97 23.71 38.05
N LEU A 586 37.00 24.45 37.62
CA LEU A 586 38.42 24.15 37.88
C LEU A 586 38.99 24.93 39.08
N SER A 587 38.19 25.20 40.11
CA SER A 587 38.67 25.84 41.34
C SER A 587 38.90 24.85 42.48
N ASN A 588 39.24 23.58 42.23
CA ASN A 588 39.54 22.68 43.36
C ASN A 588 40.51 21.50 43.17
N ASP A 589 41.23 21.33 42.06
CA ASP A 589 42.31 20.33 42.05
C ASP A 589 43.54 20.79 41.27
N SER A 590 44.57 21.16 42.04
CA SER A 590 46.01 21.28 41.75
C SER A 590 46.56 22.72 41.72
N PRO A 591 47.51 23.07 42.61
CA PRO A 591 48.18 24.36 42.56
C PRO A 591 49.12 24.40 41.35
N ILE A 592 49.01 25.48 40.58
CA ILE A 592 50.01 25.90 39.60
C ILE A 592 51.35 26.01 40.34
N ARG A 593 52.30 25.11 40.06
CA ARG A 593 53.71 25.32 40.39
C ARG A 593 54.41 25.95 39.20
N SER A 594 55.12 27.02 39.53
CA SER A 594 56.08 27.82 38.76
C SER A 594 56.85 27.08 37.67
#